data_AF-A0AAU0M3T5-F1
#
_entry.id   AF-A0AAU0M3T5-F1
#
_cell.length_a   1.000
_cell.length_b   1.000
_cell.length_c   1.000
_cell.angle_alpha   90.00
_cell.angle_beta   90.00
_cell.angle_gamma   90.00
#
_symmetry.space_group_name_H-M   'P 1'
#
loop_
_entity.id
_entity.type
_entity.pdbx_description
1 polymer ?
#
loop_
_entity_poly.entity_id
_entity_poly.type
_entity_poly.pdbx_seq_one_letter_code
_entity_poly.pdbx_strand_id
1 'polypeptide(L)'
;MADTSTIRAERMTIAGAPRPSGRGAGALSRAHITALTEEWLRNLWDAATTGHPEPITPGPGIALACSGSLARRESGPLSDLDLELLLDRHCGLGRDAVAELAERLWYPIWDSKLGMDHAVRTIDQSRAAARADLATAASALDVRCLAGDDRVVSTLRGVLAADWRTDARKRLPELEESIQARHARNGDLDQTLDPDLKEGNGGLRDMTVLRALAASWLADYAHDRAEIAHHLLLDTRDALQVVTGRARNELVLQEHDAVAAQLGLDTDEMLRRVSAGGHTVAHELQATLRRALQARAPRRGIPRRRPELRALGDGCYVHEGEIVLGKGADHDDPMLPLVLARHAAAEDLPISDITARNLAGRTPDLPAPWPAAALASFVALLGTGTPLLAVWDALDDAGLISRWIPAWDAIRSRHQRNSVHRWTVDRHIIECVILAAGMTDRVGRPDVLLLSALFHDIGKIAGARDHSATGALIAGEALPRLGVDPGTTQTIVGLVRDHLALAALASREDPEEPAAINRLLGTVHHDPEVLALLAALTEADARATGPGVWTSWRAGRARVFVTAARRRLDEESR
;
A
#
# COMPACT_ATOMS: atom_id res chain seq x y z
N MET A 1 -32.48 13.68 -29.63
CA MET A 1 -31.86 12.47 -29.07
C MET A 1 -30.38 12.75 -28.95
N ALA A 2 -29.87 12.95 -27.73
CA ALA A 2 -28.43 13.03 -27.52
C ALA A 2 -27.84 11.67 -27.91
N ASP A 3 -26.77 11.67 -28.70
CA ASP A 3 -26.09 10.45 -29.12
C ASP A 3 -25.43 9.81 -27.90
N THR A 4 -26.12 8.84 -27.28
CA THR A 4 -25.64 8.12 -26.09
C THR A 4 -24.33 7.37 -26.33
N SER A 5 -23.96 7.13 -27.60
CA SER A 5 -22.71 6.48 -27.96
C SER A 5 -21.47 7.36 -27.81
N THR A 6 -21.61 8.68 -27.60
CA THR A 6 -20.47 9.62 -27.58
C THR A 6 -19.90 9.91 -26.19
N ILE A 7 -20.67 9.79 -25.10
CA ILE A 7 -20.24 10.24 -23.76
C ILE A 7 -18.95 9.56 -23.28
N ARG A 8 -18.80 8.25 -23.53
CA ARG A 8 -17.57 7.52 -23.19
C ARG A 8 -16.37 8.04 -23.99
N ALA A 9 -16.55 8.27 -25.29
CA ALA A 9 -15.49 8.77 -26.17
C ALA A 9 -15.09 10.21 -25.81
N GLU A 10 -16.06 11.05 -25.47
CA GLU A 10 -15.82 12.43 -25.01
C GLU A 10 -15.06 12.45 -23.68
N ARG A 11 -15.45 11.62 -22.70
CA ARG A 11 -14.72 11.48 -21.42
C ARG A 11 -13.27 11.05 -21.64
N MET A 12 -13.03 10.08 -22.53
CA MET A 12 -11.69 9.64 -22.92
C MET A 12 -10.90 10.75 -23.61
N THR A 13 -11.54 11.52 -24.49
CA THR A 13 -10.91 12.65 -25.18
C THR A 13 -10.48 13.75 -24.21
N ILE A 14 -11.33 14.11 -23.24
CA ILE A 14 -11.03 15.10 -22.20
C ILE A 14 -9.87 14.63 -21.31
N ALA A 15 -9.83 13.36 -20.93
CA ALA A 15 -8.76 12.81 -20.09
C ALA A 15 -7.43 12.63 -20.85
N GLY A 16 -7.51 12.32 -22.15
CA GLY A 16 -6.37 12.09 -23.03
C GLY A 16 -5.73 13.34 -23.61
N ALA A 17 -6.38 14.50 -23.50
CA ALA A 17 -5.83 15.77 -23.94
C ALA A 17 -4.46 16.06 -23.27
N PRO A 18 -3.48 16.62 -24.00
CA PRO A 18 -2.17 16.95 -23.44
C PRO A 18 -2.32 17.80 -22.18
N ARG A 19 -1.83 17.29 -21.06
CA ARG A 19 -1.89 18.01 -19.78
C ARG A 19 -0.81 19.10 -19.80
N PRO A 20 -1.14 20.37 -19.52
CA PRO A 20 -0.09 21.35 -19.25
C PRO A 20 0.78 20.83 -18.11
N SER A 21 2.10 21.01 -18.22
CA SER A 21 3.06 20.58 -17.20
C SER A 21 2.81 21.37 -15.90
N GLY A 22 2.04 20.81 -14.98
CA GLY A 22 1.67 21.47 -13.72
C GLY A 22 0.74 20.62 -12.84
N ARG A 23 0.80 20.85 -11.52
CA ARG A 23 -0.12 20.25 -10.53
C ARG A 23 -1.56 20.63 -10.87
N GLY A 24 -2.48 19.66 -10.84
CA GLY A 24 -3.93 19.91 -10.98
C GLY A 24 -4.54 19.69 -12.37
N ALA A 25 -3.75 19.29 -13.38
CA ALA A 25 -4.28 19.01 -14.72
C ALA A 25 -5.32 17.87 -14.72
N GLY A 26 -5.11 16.80 -13.93
CA GLY A 26 -6.10 15.72 -13.80
C GLY A 26 -7.37 16.16 -13.06
N ALA A 27 -7.25 17.04 -12.06
CA ALA A 27 -8.41 17.58 -11.36
C ALA A 27 -9.31 18.43 -12.28
N LEU A 28 -8.70 19.23 -13.17
CA LEU A 28 -9.44 19.99 -14.19
C LEU A 28 -10.15 19.07 -15.19
N SER A 29 -9.47 18.03 -15.70
CA SER A 29 -10.09 17.03 -16.58
C SER A 29 -11.27 16.32 -15.89
N ARG A 30 -11.12 15.89 -14.63
CA ARG A 30 -12.20 15.28 -13.86
C ARG A 30 -13.37 16.23 -13.61
N ALA A 31 -13.10 17.52 -13.38
CA ALA A 31 -14.16 18.52 -13.25
C ALA A 31 -14.96 18.68 -14.56
N HIS A 32 -14.28 18.73 -15.72
CA HIS A 32 -14.94 18.76 -17.03
C HIS A 32 -15.73 17.48 -17.31
N ILE A 33 -15.14 16.31 -17.05
CA ILE A 33 -15.83 15.01 -17.19
C ILE A 33 -17.07 14.95 -16.31
N THR A 34 -16.95 15.42 -15.08
CA THR A 34 -18.07 15.48 -14.12
C THR A 34 -19.17 16.41 -14.63
N ALA A 35 -18.84 17.63 -15.06
CA ALA A 35 -19.81 18.59 -15.58
C ALA A 35 -20.56 18.02 -16.81
N LEU A 36 -19.81 17.46 -17.77
CA LEU A 36 -20.35 16.81 -18.95
C LEU A 36 -21.29 15.65 -18.59
N THR A 37 -20.84 14.77 -17.69
CA THR A 37 -21.62 13.59 -17.27
C THR A 37 -22.90 14.00 -16.53
N GLU A 38 -22.82 14.98 -15.64
CA GLU A 38 -23.99 15.50 -14.93
C GLU A 38 -24.99 16.18 -15.88
N GLU A 39 -24.52 16.96 -16.84
CA GLU A 39 -25.39 17.58 -17.85
C GLU A 39 -26.08 16.53 -18.71
N TRP A 40 -25.33 15.52 -19.17
CA TRP A 40 -25.89 14.40 -19.90
C TRP A 40 -26.97 13.65 -19.10
N LEU A 41 -26.71 13.35 -17.82
CA LEU A 41 -27.68 12.68 -16.93
C LEU A 41 -28.92 13.54 -16.67
N ARG A 42 -28.77 14.87 -16.51
CA ARG A 42 -29.90 15.79 -16.39
C ARG A 42 -30.75 15.84 -17.67
N ASN A 43 -30.11 15.86 -18.84
CA ASN A 43 -30.82 15.80 -20.12
C ASN A 43 -31.58 14.48 -20.30
N LEU A 44 -31.00 13.35 -19.86
CA LEU A 44 -31.70 12.05 -19.84
C LEU A 44 -32.89 12.06 -18.88
N TRP A 45 -32.73 12.66 -17.71
CA TRP A 45 -33.82 12.86 -16.75
C TRP A 45 -34.96 13.67 -17.34
N ASP A 46 -34.67 14.82 -17.95
CA ASP A 46 -35.69 15.67 -18.57
C ASP A 46 -36.41 14.93 -19.70
N ALA A 47 -35.69 14.17 -20.53
CA ALA A 47 -36.28 13.36 -21.59
C ALA A 47 -37.17 12.23 -21.05
N ALA A 48 -36.74 11.55 -19.97
CA ALA A 48 -37.48 10.45 -19.37
C ALA A 48 -38.77 10.93 -18.68
N THR A 49 -38.74 12.11 -18.06
CA THR A 49 -39.87 12.69 -17.33
C THR A 49 -40.88 13.42 -18.22
N THR A 50 -40.44 14.09 -19.29
CA THR A 50 -41.33 14.82 -20.22
C THR A 50 -42.18 13.89 -21.10
N GLY A 51 -41.73 12.66 -21.35
CA GLY A 51 -42.42 11.69 -22.20
C GLY A 51 -43.27 10.65 -21.48
N HIS A 52 -43.46 10.77 -20.16
CA HIS A 52 -44.15 9.80 -19.32
C HIS A 52 -45.70 9.96 -19.40
N PRO A 53 -46.51 8.87 -19.38
CA PRO A 53 -47.97 8.93 -19.55
C PRO A 53 -48.69 9.76 -18.48
N GLU A 54 -48.21 9.71 -17.24
CA GLU A 54 -48.55 10.66 -16.19
C GLU A 54 -47.53 11.80 -16.22
N PRO A 55 -47.92 13.09 -16.16
CA PRO A 55 -46.95 14.17 -16.12
C PRO A 55 -46.10 14.05 -14.85
N ILE A 56 -44.91 13.48 -15.01
CA ILE A 56 -43.82 13.65 -14.06
C ILE A 56 -43.27 15.04 -14.35
N THR A 57 -44.02 16.08 -13.95
CA THR A 57 -43.36 17.33 -13.58
C THR A 57 -42.23 17.01 -12.60
N PRO A 58 -41.18 17.83 -12.45
CA PRO A 58 -40.26 17.71 -11.31
C PRO A 58 -41.09 17.74 -10.03
N GLY A 59 -41.54 16.57 -9.61
CA GLY A 59 -42.65 16.40 -8.71
C GLY A 59 -42.10 16.28 -7.31
N PRO A 60 -42.88 16.63 -6.28
CA PRO A 60 -42.47 16.38 -4.92
C PRO A 60 -42.28 14.87 -4.73
N GLY A 61 -41.10 14.47 -4.25
CA GLY A 61 -40.87 13.09 -3.82
C GLY A 61 -40.15 12.16 -4.81
N ILE A 62 -39.57 12.61 -5.92
CA ILE A 62 -38.73 11.74 -6.78
C ILE A 62 -37.44 12.46 -7.16
N ALA A 63 -36.30 11.78 -7.03
CA ALA A 63 -35.01 12.32 -7.43
C ALA A 63 -34.10 11.27 -8.05
N LEU A 64 -33.30 11.69 -9.02
CA LEU A 64 -32.13 10.95 -9.46
C LEU A 64 -30.94 11.40 -8.59
N ALA A 65 -30.39 10.47 -7.81
CA ALA A 65 -29.20 10.68 -7.01
C ALA A 65 -28.00 9.92 -7.58
N CYS A 66 -26.82 10.35 -7.19
CA CYS A 66 -25.57 9.64 -7.42
C CYS A 66 -24.78 9.47 -6.12
N SER A 67 -23.92 8.46 -6.10
CA SER A 67 -22.92 8.25 -5.04
C SER A 67 -21.53 8.07 -5.65
N GLY A 68 -20.54 7.71 -4.83
CA GLY A 68 -19.21 7.35 -5.34
C GLY A 68 -18.47 8.51 -6.02
N SER A 69 -17.72 8.19 -7.07
CA SER A 69 -16.80 9.14 -7.72
C SER A 69 -17.52 10.34 -8.37
N LEU A 70 -18.71 10.12 -8.93
CA LEU A 70 -19.50 11.20 -9.53
C LEU A 70 -20.03 12.16 -8.45
N ALA A 71 -20.47 11.63 -7.32
CA ALA A 71 -20.97 12.45 -6.22
C ALA A 71 -19.86 13.32 -5.61
N ARG A 72 -18.65 12.77 -5.47
CA ARG A 72 -17.43 13.49 -5.04
C ARG A 72 -16.82 14.42 -6.09
N ARG A 73 -17.33 14.42 -7.34
CA ARG A 73 -16.77 15.15 -8.49
C ARG A 73 -15.33 14.74 -8.84
N GLU A 74 -15.04 13.46 -8.65
CA GLU A 74 -13.76 12.81 -8.90
C GLU A 74 -13.87 11.79 -10.05
N SER A 75 -14.90 11.90 -10.89
CA SER A 75 -15.15 10.95 -11.96
C SER A 75 -14.02 10.99 -12.99
N GLY A 76 -13.31 9.87 -13.13
CA GLY A 76 -12.26 9.66 -14.13
C GLY A 76 -12.83 9.34 -15.52
N PRO A 77 -12.01 9.02 -16.52
CA PRO A 77 -12.46 8.77 -17.89
C PRO A 77 -13.40 7.56 -18.02
N LEU A 78 -13.10 6.48 -17.30
CA LEU A 78 -13.86 5.23 -17.34
C LEU A 78 -14.42 4.84 -15.96
N SER A 79 -14.61 5.82 -15.07
CA SER A 79 -15.26 5.58 -13.78
C SER A 79 -16.74 5.22 -13.97
N ASP A 80 -17.17 4.21 -13.23
CA ASP A 80 -18.56 3.75 -13.19
C ASP A 80 -19.50 4.83 -12.63
N LEU A 81 -20.77 4.71 -13.00
CA LEU A 81 -21.86 5.57 -12.52
C LEU A 81 -22.66 4.83 -11.45
N ASP A 82 -22.57 5.30 -10.21
CA ASP A 82 -23.35 4.78 -9.09
C ASP A 82 -24.63 5.62 -8.92
N LEU A 83 -25.74 5.18 -9.51
CA LEU A 83 -26.99 5.95 -9.60
C LEU A 83 -28.11 5.35 -8.76
N GLU A 84 -28.97 6.20 -8.20
CA GLU A 84 -30.13 5.76 -7.46
C GLU A 84 -31.35 6.62 -7.81
N LEU A 85 -32.41 5.97 -8.31
CA LEU A 85 -33.72 6.60 -8.46
C LEU A 85 -34.44 6.50 -7.11
N LEU A 86 -34.51 7.63 -6.41
CA LEU A 86 -35.06 7.74 -5.08
C LEU A 86 -36.51 8.18 -5.10
N LEU A 87 -37.31 7.48 -4.28
CA LEU A 87 -38.76 7.66 -4.19
C LEU A 87 -39.16 7.99 -2.75
N ASP A 88 -39.89 9.09 -2.57
CA ASP A 88 -40.70 9.30 -1.38
C ASP A 88 -41.91 8.35 -1.43
N ARG A 89 -42.27 7.80 -0.28
CA ARG A 89 -43.44 6.90 -0.15
C ARG A 89 -44.77 7.56 -0.56
N HIS A 90 -44.81 8.89 -0.65
CA HIS A 90 -45.96 9.67 -1.08
C HIS A 90 -45.73 10.38 -2.43
N CYS A 91 -44.78 9.91 -3.26
CA CYS A 91 -44.52 10.50 -4.58
C CYS A 91 -45.70 10.41 -5.56
N GLY A 92 -46.74 9.63 -5.24
CA GLY A 92 -47.97 9.55 -6.01
C GLY A 92 -47.89 8.69 -7.28
N LEU A 93 -46.69 8.23 -7.68
CA LEU A 93 -46.53 7.32 -8.81
C LEU A 93 -46.86 5.87 -8.46
N GLY A 94 -47.56 5.20 -9.38
CA GLY A 94 -47.74 3.76 -9.36
C GLY A 94 -46.44 2.99 -9.64
N ARG A 95 -46.41 1.70 -9.30
CA ARG A 95 -45.24 0.83 -9.55
C ARG A 95 -44.86 0.76 -11.04
N ASP A 96 -45.84 0.67 -11.92
CA ASP A 96 -45.61 0.54 -13.36
C ASP A 96 -45.01 1.83 -13.95
N ALA A 97 -45.48 3.00 -13.48
CA ALA A 97 -44.93 4.30 -13.82
C ALA A 97 -43.46 4.46 -13.37
N VAL A 98 -43.15 3.99 -12.15
CA VAL A 98 -41.76 3.97 -11.65
C VAL A 98 -40.87 3.06 -12.49
N ALA A 99 -41.37 1.88 -12.88
CA ALA A 99 -40.64 0.95 -13.74
C ALA A 99 -40.39 1.55 -15.13
N GLU A 100 -41.38 2.19 -15.73
CA GLU A 100 -41.25 2.86 -17.03
C GLU A 100 -40.25 4.01 -16.97
N LEU A 101 -40.30 4.84 -15.92
CA LEU A 101 -39.33 5.91 -15.70
C LEU A 101 -37.90 5.36 -15.56
N ALA A 102 -37.75 4.30 -14.76
CA ALA A 102 -36.47 3.63 -14.56
C ALA A 102 -35.91 3.10 -15.88
N GLU A 103 -36.71 2.38 -16.68
CA GLU A 103 -36.30 1.87 -17.98
C GLU A 103 -35.86 2.98 -18.94
N ARG A 104 -36.63 4.08 -19.00
CA ARG A 104 -36.29 5.25 -19.82
C ARG A 104 -34.99 5.94 -19.41
N LEU A 105 -34.59 5.83 -18.15
CA LEU A 105 -33.31 6.35 -17.64
C LEU A 105 -32.16 5.37 -17.89
N TRP A 106 -32.36 4.08 -17.59
CA TRP A 106 -31.29 3.10 -17.55
C TRP A 106 -30.87 2.60 -18.94
N TYR A 107 -31.80 2.38 -19.88
CA TYR A 107 -31.45 1.91 -21.23
C TYR A 107 -30.46 2.83 -21.97
N PRO A 108 -30.70 4.16 -22.05
CA PRO A 108 -29.73 5.09 -22.64
C PRO A 108 -28.34 5.04 -21.99
N ILE A 109 -28.27 4.79 -20.68
CA ILE A 109 -27.01 4.75 -19.95
C ILE A 109 -26.27 3.43 -20.21
N TRP A 110 -26.96 2.29 -20.24
CA TRP A 110 -26.34 1.02 -20.64
C TRP A 110 -25.79 1.06 -22.06
N ASP A 111 -26.51 1.70 -22.99
CA ASP A 111 -26.09 1.86 -24.38
C ASP A 111 -24.82 2.72 -24.54
N SER A 112 -24.50 3.55 -23.54
CA SER A 112 -23.28 4.37 -23.52
C SER A 112 -21.99 3.59 -23.33
N LYS A 113 -22.08 2.31 -22.93
CA LYS A 113 -20.94 1.43 -22.58
C LYS A 113 -20.10 1.94 -21.41
N LEU A 114 -20.61 2.87 -20.60
CA LEU A 114 -20.06 3.18 -19.29
C LEU A 114 -20.54 2.12 -18.29
N GLY A 115 -19.69 1.77 -17.32
CA GLY A 115 -20.15 0.94 -16.20
C GLY A 115 -21.21 1.70 -15.40
N MET A 116 -22.26 1.02 -14.98
CA MET A 116 -23.34 1.59 -14.19
C MET A 116 -23.82 0.59 -13.15
N ASP A 117 -23.75 0.99 -11.89
CA ASP A 117 -24.51 0.39 -10.80
C ASP A 117 -25.71 1.29 -10.54
N HIS A 118 -26.90 0.70 -10.53
CA HIS A 118 -28.14 1.46 -10.40
C HIS A 118 -29.08 0.78 -9.40
N ALA A 119 -29.93 1.58 -8.75
CA ALA A 119 -31.00 1.07 -7.91
C ALA A 119 -32.23 1.97 -7.99
N VAL A 120 -33.40 1.38 -7.76
CA VAL A 120 -34.67 2.10 -7.58
C VAL A 120 -35.13 1.81 -6.16
N ARG A 121 -35.15 2.82 -5.29
CA ARG A 121 -35.37 2.62 -3.85
C ARG A 121 -36.18 3.75 -3.23
N THR A 122 -36.96 3.39 -2.20
CA THR A 122 -37.41 4.36 -1.22
C THR A 122 -36.30 4.70 -0.22
N ILE A 123 -36.44 5.81 0.52
CA ILE A 123 -35.48 6.17 1.58
C ILE A 123 -35.26 4.99 2.57
N ASP A 124 -36.33 4.29 2.96
CA ASP A 124 -36.24 3.14 3.87
C ASP A 124 -35.48 1.96 3.26
N GLN A 125 -35.64 1.71 1.96
CA GLN A 125 -34.90 0.66 1.25
C GLN A 125 -33.42 1.01 1.09
N SER A 126 -33.07 2.27 0.77
CA SER A 126 -31.69 2.74 0.71
C SER A 126 -31.02 2.64 2.09
N ARG A 127 -31.76 3.01 3.15
CA ARG A 127 -31.32 2.85 4.54
C ARG A 127 -31.09 1.38 4.91
N ALA A 128 -31.98 0.48 4.50
CA ALA A 128 -31.83 -0.95 4.73
C ALA A 128 -30.60 -1.53 4.00
N ALA A 129 -30.36 -1.12 2.75
CA ALA A 129 -29.18 -1.52 1.98
C ALA A 129 -27.87 -1.06 2.65
N ALA A 130 -27.79 0.20 3.08
CA ALA A 130 -26.63 0.71 3.83
C ALA A 130 -26.43 0.00 5.19
N ARG A 131 -27.50 -0.43 5.85
CA ARG A 131 -27.39 -1.22 7.09
C ARG A 131 -26.85 -2.62 6.85
N ALA A 132 -27.17 -3.23 5.70
CA ALA A 132 -26.76 -4.58 5.36
C ALA A 132 -25.31 -4.68 4.87
N ASP A 133 -24.77 -3.63 4.25
CA ASP A 133 -23.44 -3.65 3.63
C ASP A 133 -22.61 -2.38 3.96
N LEU A 134 -21.40 -2.59 4.51
CA LEU A 134 -20.48 -1.50 4.86
C LEU A 134 -20.05 -0.69 3.64
N ALA A 135 -19.82 -1.36 2.51
CA ALA A 135 -19.31 -0.72 1.32
C ALA A 135 -20.32 0.30 0.77
N THR A 136 -21.59 -0.12 0.74
CA THR A 136 -22.76 0.71 0.41
C THR A 136 -22.91 1.84 1.43
N ALA A 137 -22.81 1.56 2.73
CA ALA A 137 -22.92 2.59 3.77
C ALA A 137 -21.89 3.71 3.59
N ALA A 138 -20.61 3.35 3.39
CA ALA A 138 -19.53 4.31 3.22
C ALA A 138 -19.71 5.14 1.95
N SER A 139 -20.04 4.52 0.81
CA SER A 139 -20.26 5.22 -0.45
C SER A 139 -21.49 6.14 -0.41
N ALA A 140 -22.54 5.77 0.32
CA ALA A 140 -23.78 6.55 0.41
C ALA A 140 -23.65 7.82 1.28
N LEU A 141 -22.58 7.97 2.06
CA LEU A 141 -22.29 9.21 2.80
C LEU A 141 -22.06 10.40 1.85
N ASP A 142 -21.60 10.14 0.63
CA ASP A 142 -21.34 11.16 -0.38
C ASP A 142 -22.57 11.49 -1.25
N VAL A 143 -23.74 10.88 -1.00
CA VAL A 143 -24.90 10.92 -1.92
C VAL A 143 -25.29 12.35 -2.30
N ARG A 144 -25.49 12.61 -3.61
CA ARG A 144 -25.81 13.93 -4.17
C ARG A 144 -26.96 13.85 -5.16
N CYS A 145 -27.82 14.87 -5.14
CA CYS A 145 -28.90 15.01 -6.11
C CYS A 145 -28.33 15.43 -7.48
N LEU A 146 -28.74 14.75 -8.53
CA LEU A 146 -28.46 15.10 -9.92
C LEU A 146 -29.65 15.84 -10.56
N ALA A 147 -30.87 15.33 -10.31
CA ALA A 147 -32.11 15.87 -10.87
C ALA A 147 -33.33 15.49 -10.00
N GLY A 148 -34.45 16.20 -10.16
CA GLY A 148 -35.69 15.98 -9.39
C GLY A 148 -35.71 16.71 -8.04
N ASP A 149 -36.42 16.15 -7.05
CA ASP A 149 -36.63 16.74 -5.73
C ASP A 149 -35.44 16.52 -4.78
N ASP A 150 -34.56 17.52 -4.67
CA ASP A 150 -33.41 17.49 -3.75
C ASP A 150 -33.80 17.26 -2.27
N ARG A 151 -35.05 17.52 -1.86
CA ARG A 151 -35.49 17.27 -0.49
C ARG A 151 -35.44 15.79 -0.14
N VAL A 152 -35.73 14.91 -1.10
CA VAL A 152 -35.66 13.45 -0.92
C VAL A 152 -34.22 13.02 -0.66
N VAL A 153 -33.29 13.52 -1.47
CA VAL A 153 -31.86 13.19 -1.35
C VAL A 153 -31.25 13.78 -0.09
N SER A 154 -31.60 15.03 0.25
CA SER A 154 -31.16 15.69 1.48
C SER A 154 -31.69 14.98 2.74
N THR A 155 -32.93 14.47 2.70
CA THR A 155 -33.49 13.64 3.78
C THR A 155 -32.74 12.33 3.92
N LEU A 156 -32.49 11.61 2.81
CA LEU A 156 -31.71 10.37 2.81
C LEU A 156 -30.31 10.61 3.39
N ARG A 157 -29.59 11.63 2.92
CA ARG A 157 -28.24 11.99 3.39
C ARG A 157 -28.21 12.21 4.90
N GLY A 158 -29.20 12.94 5.43
CA GLY A 158 -29.33 13.19 6.87
C GLY A 158 -29.54 11.91 7.68
N VAL A 159 -30.44 11.03 7.22
CA VAL A 159 -30.73 9.75 7.88
C VAL A 159 -29.53 8.80 7.84
N LEU A 160 -28.86 8.68 6.70
CA LEU A 160 -27.68 7.82 6.54
C LEU A 160 -26.51 8.30 7.41
N ALA A 161 -26.25 9.61 7.46
CA ALA A 161 -25.20 10.17 8.31
C ALA A 161 -25.50 9.94 9.81
N ALA A 162 -26.76 10.08 10.22
CA ALA A 162 -27.17 9.81 11.60
C ALA A 162 -27.04 8.33 11.97
N ASP A 163 -27.48 7.43 11.08
CA ASP A 163 -27.33 5.98 11.23
C ASP A 163 -25.87 5.58 11.34
N TRP A 164 -25.03 6.06 10.43
CA TRP A 164 -23.60 5.77 10.41
C TRP A 164 -22.94 6.16 11.73
N ARG A 165 -23.17 7.39 12.21
CA ARG A 165 -22.63 7.86 13.50
C ARG A 165 -23.13 7.05 14.70
N THR A 166 -24.39 6.62 14.66
CA THR A 166 -25.02 5.85 15.73
C THR A 166 -24.42 4.44 15.82
N ASP A 167 -24.25 3.79 14.66
CA ASP A 167 -23.83 2.40 14.57
C ASP A 167 -22.30 2.23 14.42
N ALA A 168 -21.55 3.29 14.14
CA ALA A 168 -20.09 3.25 13.90
C ALA A 168 -19.32 2.45 14.94
N ARG A 169 -19.53 2.71 16.25
CA ARG A 169 -18.82 1.96 17.32
C ARG A 169 -19.09 0.46 17.30
N LYS A 170 -20.28 0.04 16.85
CA LYS A 170 -20.66 -1.37 16.73
C LYS A 170 -20.09 -2.01 15.47
N ARG A 171 -20.01 -1.24 14.37
CA ARG A 171 -19.55 -1.70 13.06
C ARG A 171 -18.05 -1.57 12.83
N LEU A 172 -17.30 -0.90 13.72
CA LEU A 172 -15.84 -0.77 13.60
C LEU A 172 -15.10 -2.11 13.43
N PRO A 173 -15.41 -3.19 14.17
CA PRO A 173 -14.73 -4.48 13.97
C PRO A 173 -15.01 -5.09 12.59
N GLU A 174 -16.25 -4.98 12.12
CA GLU A 174 -16.64 -5.42 10.76
C GLU A 174 -15.89 -4.62 9.69
N LEU A 175 -15.67 -3.31 9.93
CA LEU A 175 -14.91 -2.44 9.05
C LEU A 175 -13.42 -2.81 9.03
N GLU A 176 -12.82 -3.05 10.20
CA GLU A 176 -11.44 -3.51 10.33
C GLU A 176 -11.20 -4.84 9.58
N GLU A 177 -12.08 -5.81 9.78
CA GLU A 177 -12.02 -7.10 9.07
C GLU A 177 -12.16 -6.92 7.55
N SER A 178 -13.08 -6.04 7.11
CA SER A 178 -13.25 -5.73 5.68
C SER A 178 -12.00 -5.09 5.06
N ILE A 179 -11.34 -4.18 5.78
CA ILE A 179 -10.07 -3.56 5.38
C ILE A 179 -8.98 -4.63 5.25
N GLN A 180 -8.76 -5.42 6.31
CA GLN A 180 -7.74 -6.47 6.33
C GLN A 180 -7.94 -7.50 5.21
N ALA A 181 -9.19 -7.95 5.00
CA ALA A 181 -9.51 -8.91 3.94
C ALA A 181 -9.27 -8.35 2.54
N ARG A 182 -9.52 -7.04 2.32
CA ARG A 182 -9.24 -6.37 1.05
C ARG A 182 -7.74 -6.21 0.82
N HIS A 183 -7.00 -5.76 1.83
CA HIS A 183 -5.53 -5.62 1.75
C HIS A 183 -4.86 -6.97 1.50
N ALA A 184 -5.29 -8.03 2.19
CA ALA A 184 -4.76 -9.38 1.97
C ALA A 184 -4.95 -9.91 0.53
N ARG A 185 -6.03 -9.49 -0.15
CA ARG A 185 -6.31 -9.88 -1.55
C ARG A 185 -5.54 -9.07 -2.59
N ASN A 186 -5.36 -7.77 -2.34
CA ASN A 186 -4.84 -6.83 -3.35
C ASN A 186 -3.39 -6.38 -3.09
N GLY A 187 -2.84 -6.68 -1.92
CA GLY A 187 -1.48 -6.30 -1.53
C GLY A 187 -1.31 -4.83 -1.17
N ASP A 188 -0.05 -4.44 -0.96
CA ASP A 188 0.37 -3.11 -0.55
C ASP A 188 0.72 -2.26 -1.78
N LEU A 189 0.04 -1.12 -1.96
CA LEU A 189 0.22 -0.26 -3.12
C LEU A 189 1.64 0.30 -3.19
N ASP A 190 2.21 0.66 -2.05
CA ASP A 190 3.51 1.33 -1.96
C ASP A 190 4.72 0.42 -2.20
N GLN A 191 4.53 -0.88 -2.01
CA GLN A 191 5.61 -1.85 -2.02
C GLN A 191 5.47 -2.95 -3.07
N THR A 192 4.34 -3.03 -3.79
CA THR A 192 4.13 -4.02 -4.88
C THR A 192 4.54 -3.45 -6.24
N LEU A 193 5.08 -4.30 -7.14
CA LEU A 193 5.50 -3.86 -8.49
C LEU A 193 4.34 -3.55 -9.45
N ASP A 194 3.26 -4.30 -9.32
CA ASP A 194 2.02 -4.14 -10.09
C ASP A 194 0.90 -3.69 -9.14
N PRO A 195 0.92 -2.44 -8.63
CA PRO A 195 0.01 -2.02 -7.58
C PRO A 195 -1.42 -1.82 -8.09
N ASP A 196 -2.42 -2.27 -7.31
CA ASP A 196 -3.82 -1.90 -7.52
C ASP A 196 -4.10 -0.52 -6.90
N LEU A 197 -4.28 0.48 -7.76
CA LEU A 197 -4.50 1.88 -7.37
C LEU A 197 -5.83 2.11 -6.64
N LYS A 198 -6.79 1.17 -6.74
CA LYS A 198 -8.13 1.30 -6.14
C LYS A 198 -8.26 0.50 -4.86
N GLU A 199 -8.01 -0.81 -4.93
CA GLU A 199 -8.33 -1.76 -3.87
C GLU A 199 -7.12 -2.13 -2.99
N GLY A 200 -5.89 -1.81 -3.40
CA GLY A 200 -4.68 -2.04 -2.60
C GLY A 200 -4.65 -1.29 -1.27
N ASN A 201 -3.80 -1.72 -0.33
CA ASN A 201 -3.51 -0.97 0.90
C ASN A 201 -2.82 0.35 0.53
N GLY A 202 -3.41 1.46 0.94
CA GLY A 202 -3.05 2.81 0.47
C GLY A 202 -3.81 3.28 -0.77
N GLY A 203 -4.74 2.47 -1.31
CA GLY A 203 -5.46 2.78 -2.54
C GLY A 203 -6.64 3.76 -2.38
N LEU A 204 -7.29 4.10 -3.50
CA LEU A 204 -8.43 5.02 -3.53
C LEU A 204 -9.61 4.57 -2.66
N ARG A 205 -9.80 3.27 -2.47
CA ARG A 205 -10.84 2.72 -1.60
C ARG A 205 -10.53 2.96 -0.12
N ASP A 206 -9.26 3.01 0.27
CA ASP A 206 -8.85 3.40 1.63
C ASP A 206 -9.19 4.85 1.94
N MET A 207 -9.07 5.75 0.96
CA MET A 207 -9.55 7.13 1.10
C MET A 207 -11.06 7.22 1.33
N THR A 208 -11.84 6.33 0.71
CA THR A 208 -13.30 6.27 0.96
C THR A 208 -13.59 5.83 2.40
N VAL A 209 -12.85 4.83 2.89
CA VAL A 209 -12.95 4.35 4.28
C VAL A 209 -12.50 5.43 5.26
N LEU A 210 -11.42 6.14 4.96
CA LEU A 210 -10.87 7.21 5.79
C LEU A 210 -11.88 8.35 5.97
N ARG A 211 -12.51 8.81 4.88
CA ARG A 211 -13.62 9.78 4.93
C ARG A 211 -14.81 9.26 5.73
N ALA A 212 -15.15 7.97 5.59
CA ALA A 212 -16.23 7.36 6.38
C ALA A 212 -15.90 7.31 7.89
N LEU A 213 -14.65 6.98 8.25
CA LEU A 213 -14.17 7.05 9.64
C LEU A 213 -14.26 8.48 10.18
N ALA A 214 -13.84 9.49 9.43
CA ALA A 214 -13.99 10.89 9.82
C ALA A 214 -15.46 11.29 10.00
N ALA A 215 -16.34 10.88 9.08
CA ALA A 215 -17.77 11.14 9.15
C ALA A 215 -18.47 10.49 10.35
N SER A 216 -17.85 9.46 10.95
CA SER A 216 -18.34 8.79 12.18
C SER A 216 -18.12 9.60 13.46
N TRP A 217 -17.25 10.63 13.42
CA TRP A 217 -16.79 11.42 14.58
C TRP A 217 -16.03 10.62 15.65
N LEU A 218 -15.54 9.42 15.33
CA LEU A 218 -14.71 8.63 16.25
C LEU A 218 -13.23 9.01 16.19
N ALA A 219 -12.74 9.40 15.02
CA ALA A 219 -11.38 9.84 14.79
C ALA A 219 -11.35 10.79 13.59
N ASP A 220 -10.24 11.51 13.42
CA ASP A 220 -10.01 12.41 12.29
C ASP A 220 -8.59 12.22 11.74
N TYR A 221 -8.34 12.59 10.48
CA TYR A 221 -7.08 12.35 9.77
C TYR A 221 -6.41 13.63 9.27
N ALA A 222 -5.13 13.55 8.89
CA ALA A 222 -4.41 14.68 8.34
C ALA A 222 -4.84 14.93 6.88
N HIS A 223 -5.96 15.64 6.72
CA HIS A 223 -6.62 15.88 5.43
C HIS A 223 -5.66 16.35 4.34
N ASP A 224 -4.85 17.39 4.58
CA ASP A 224 -3.98 17.97 3.55
C ASP A 224 -3.03 16.94 2.91
N ARG A 225 -2.39 16.08 3.73
CA ARG A 225 -1.45 15.05 3.24
C ARG A 225 -2.19 13.96 2.47
N ALA A 226 -3.28 13.46 3.04
CA ALA A 226 -4.08 12.38 2.46
C ALA A 226 -4.74 12.80 1.13
N GLU A 227 -5.24 14.03 1.03
CA GLU A 227 -5.88 14.56 -0.19
C GLU A 227 -4.86 14.77 -1.33
N ILE A 228 -3.64 15.22 -1.02
CA ILE A 228 -2.56 15.32 -2.02
C ILE A 228 -2.23 13.94 -2.59
N ALA A 229 -2.08 12.94 -1.71
CA ALA A 229 -1.83 11.56 -2.13
C ALA A 229 -3.00 10.99 -2.95
N HIS A 230 -4.23 11.19 -2.50
CA HIS A 230 -5.45 10.78 -3.19
C HIS A 230 -5.53 11.34 -4.61
N HIS A 231 -5.27 12.64 -4.79
CA HIS A 231 -5.29 13.25 -6.12
C HIS A 231 -4.19 12.72 -7.05
N LEU A 232 -3.01 12.42 -6.52
CA LEU A 232 -1.95 11.77 -7.28
C LEU A 232 -2.37 10.37 -7.76
N LEU A 233 -3.00 9.57 -6.89
CA LEU A 233 -3.49 8.23 -7.25
C LEU A 233 -4.63 8.31 -8.28
N LEU A 234 -5.52 9.29 -8.15
CA LEU A 234 -6.55 9.57 -9.17
C LEU A 234 -5.93 9.94 -10.52
N ASP A 235 -4.94 10.85 -10.53
CA ASP A 235 -4.26 11.28 -11.75
C ASP A 235 -3.58 10.10 -12.47
N THR A 236 -2.97 9.20 -11.70
CA THR A 236 -2.31 7.98 -12.17
C THR A 236 -3.32 6.98 -12.74
N ARG A 237 -4.42 6.73 -12.03
CA ARG A 237 -5.49 5.84 -12.51
C ARG A 237 -6.13 6.38 -13.79
N ASP A 238 -6.37 7.68 -13.86
CA ASP A 238 -6.95 8.30 -15.06
C ASP A 238 -6.00 8.13 -16.26
N ALA A 239 -4.69 8.30 -16.06
CA ALA A 239 -3.69 8.07 -17.09
C ALA A 239 -3.63 6.59 -17.53
N LEU A 240 -3.68 5.65 -16.59
CA LEU A 240 -3.78 4.21 -16.87
C LEU A 240 -5.00 3.87 -17.73
N GLN A 241 -6.16 4.42 -17.41
CA GLN A 241 -7.39 4.19 -18.16
C GLN A 241 -7.36 4.81 -19.56
N VAL A 242 -6.71 5.97 -19.72
CA VAL A 242 -6.45 6.58 -21.03
C VAL A 242 -5.55 5.69 -21.87
N VAL A 243 -4.41 5.25 -21.31
CA VAL A 243 -3.41 4.41 -22.00
C VAL A 243 -3.99 3.06 -22.42
N THR A 244 -4.74 2.42 -21.54
CA THR A 244 -5.27 1.06 -21.79
C THR A 244 -6.61 1.05 -22.52
N GLY A 245 -7.34 2.17 -22.52
CA GLY A 245 -8.73 2.25 -23.01
C GLY A 245 -9.73 1.41 -22.20
N ARG A 246 -9.30 0.88 -21.04
CA ARG A 246 -10.06 -0.06 -20.20
C ARG A 246 -10.17 0.48 -18.78
N ALA A 247 -11.23 0.11 -18.07
CA ALA A 247 -11.45 0.45 -16.67
C ALA A 247 -10.55 -0.39 -15.74
N ARG A 248 -9.22 -0.30 -15.94
CA ARG A 248 -8.21 -0.97 -15.11
C ARG A 248 -7.82 -0.11 -13.92
N ASN A 249 -7.40 -0.78 -12.85
CA ASN A 249 -6.87 -0.17 -11.63
C ASN A 249 -5.46 -0.69 -11.27
N GLU A 250 -5.09 -1.86 -11.77
CA GLU A 250 -3.76 -2.45 -11.60
C GLU A 250 -2.78 -1.82 -12.62
N LEU A 251 -1.70 -1.22 -12.11
CA LEU A 251 -0.66 -0.58 -12.92
C LEU A 251 0.45 -1.59 -13.20
N VAL A 252 0.33 -2.37 -14.28
CA VAL A 252 1.30 -3.43 -14.56
C VAL A 252 2.54 -2.91 -15.28
N LEU A 253 3.67 -3.61 -15.13
CA LEU A 253 4.97 -3.25 -15.70
C LEU A 253 4.94 -2.78 -17.16
N GLN A 254 4.12 -3.41 -18.02
CA GLN A 254 4.04 -3.07 -19.45
C GLN A 254 3.44 -1.68 -19.72
N GLU A 255 2.71 -1.12 -18.76
CA GLU A 255 1.97 0.13 -18.89
C GLU A 255 2.74 1.31 -18.27
N HIS A 256 3.77 1.04 -17.45
CA HIS A 256 4.51 2.04 -16.67
C HIS A 256 5.02 3.21 -17.53
N ASP A 257 5.73 2.94 -18.63
CA ASP A 257 6.31 3.98 -19.48
C ASP A 257 5.24 4.84 -20.18
N ALA A 258 4.16 4.22 -20.65
CA ALA A 258 3.09 4.94 -21.32
C ALA A 258 2.27 5.80 -20.35
N VAL A 259 2.04 5.31 -19.12
CA VAL A 259 1.35 6.07 -18.07
C VAL A 259 2.22 7.22 -17.58
N ALA A 260 3.53 7.01 -17.40
CA ALA A 260 4.47 8.06 -17.04
C ALA A 260 4.51 9.17 -18.10
N ALA A 261 4.57 8.80 -19.38
CA ALA A 261 4.49 9.75 -20.49
C ALA A 261 3.18 10.56 -20.49
N GLN A 262 2.04 9.92 -20.22
CA GLN A 262 0.74 10.60 -20.11
C GLN A 262 0.67 11.58 -18.91
N LEU A 263 1.43 11.31 -17.85
CA LEU A 263 1.59 12.20 -16.69
C LEU A 263 2.67 13.28 -16.89
N GLY A 264 3.47 13.19 -17.95
CA GLY A 264 4.62 14.06 -18.18
C GLY A 264 5.75 13.84 -17.17
N LEU A 265 5.93 12.59 -16.71
CA LEU A 265 6.93 12.18 -15.73
C LEU A 265 7.88 11.14 -16.34
N ASP A 266 9.07 11.04 -15.75
CA ASP A 266 9.90 9.84 -15.90
C ASP A 266 9.26 8.65 -15.18
N THR A 267 9.46 7.44 -15.70
CA THR A 267 8.85 6.22 -15.15
C THR A 267 9.24 5.96 -13.70
N ASP A 268 10.53 6.04 -13.36
CA ASP A 268 10.98 5.80 -11.99
C ASP A 268 10.46 6.91 -11.05
N GLU A 269 10.34 8.15 -11.55
CA GLU A 269 9.74 9.25 -10.80
C GLU A 269 8.24 9.06 -10.54
N MET A 270 7.46 8.63 -11.55
CA MET A 270 6.05 8.32 -11.39
C MET A 270 5.85 7.24 -10.32
N LEU A 271 6.59 6.13 -10.43
CA LEU A 271 6.46 4.99 -9.53
C LEU A 271 6.82 5.36 -8.08
N ARG A 272 7.89 6.14 -7.86
CA ARG A 272 8.22 6.68 -6.53
C ARG A 272 7.10 7.53 -5.94
N ARG A 273 6.48 8.40 -6.76
CA ARG A 273 5.37 9.23 -6.31
C ARG A 273 4.16 8.37 -5.93
N VAL A 274 3.80 7.41 -6.79
CA VAL A 274 2.70 6.47 -6.54
C VAL A 274 2.92 5.72 -5.23
N SER A 275 4.13 5.20 -5.01
CA SER A 275 4.49 4.53 -3.76
C SER A 275 4.34 5.46 -2.55
N ALA A 276 4.90 6.67 -2.60
CA ALA A 276 4.78 7.64 -1.51
C ALA A 276 3.31 8.06 -1.24
N GLY A 277 2.49 8.13 -2.29
CA GLY A 277 1.06 8.39 -2.19
C GLY A 277 0.31 7.26 -1.49
N GLY A 278 0.52 6.01 -1.92
CA GLY A 278 -0.07 4.84 -1.28
C GLY A 278 0.34 4.72 0.18
N HIS A 279 1.63 4.89 0.47
CA HIS A 279 2.16 4.89 1.82
C HIS A 279 1.44 5.91 2.72
N THR A 280 1.32 7.15 2.25
CA THR A 280 0.62 8.22 2.99
C THR A 280 -0.82 7.84 3.33
N VAL A 281 -1.56 7.28 2.37
CA VAL A 281 -2.95 6.86 2.58
C VAL A 281 -3.04 5.68 3.55
N ALA A 282 -2.18 4.67 3.39
CA ALA A 282 -2.12 3.50 4.27
C ALA A 282 -1.84 3.92 5.72
N HIS A 283 -0.84 4.78 5.90
CA HIS A 283 -0.47 5.33 7.19
C HIS A 283 -1.65 6.05 7.86
N GLU A 284 -2.29 6.99 7.15
CA GLU A 284 -3.41 7.77 7.69
C GLU A 284 -4.63 6.90 8.01
N LEU A 285 -4.90 5.88 7.20
CA LEU A 285 -5.94 4.89 7.48
C LEU A 285 -5.66 4.13 8.77
N GLN A 286 -4.47 3.56 8.90
CA GLN A 286 -4.10 2.76 10.07
C GLN A 286 -4.11 3.61 11.35
N ALA A 287 -3.54 4.81 11.32
CA ALA A 287 -3.54 5.73 12.45
C ALA A 287 -4.96 6.17 12.84
N THR A 288 -5.85 6.41 11.87
CA THR A 288 -7.24 6.81 12.12
C THR A 288 -8.08 5.65 12.64
N LEU A 289 -7.89 4.44 12.10
CA LEU A 289 -8.57 3.24 12.57
C LEU A 289 -8.19 2.90 14.01
N ARG A 290 -6.89 2.93 14.36
CA ARG A 290 -6.43 2.73 15.74
C ARG A 290 -7.11 3.69 16.72
N ARG A 291 -7.14 4.99 16.40
CA ARG A 291 -7.81 6.02 17.22
C ARG A 291 -9.33 5.76 17.34
N ALA A 292 -9.97 5.36 16.25
CA ALA A 292 -11.41 5.04 16.25
C ALA A 292 -11.74 3.80 17.11
N LEU A 293 -10.93 2.73 17.02
CA LEU A 293 -11.07 1.52 17.82
C LEU A 293 -10.90 1.81 19.32
N GLN A 294 -10.00 2.72 19.68
CA GLN A 294 -9.84 3.12 21.08
C GLN A 294 -11.02 3.96 21.59
N ALA A 295 -11.63 4.78 20.72
CA ALA A 295 -12.84 5.52 21.05
C ALA A 295 -14.07 4.60 21.29
N ARG A 296 -14.00 3.32 20.91
CA ARG A 296 -15.01 2.29 21.19
C ARG A 296 -14.97 1.75 22.63
N ALA A 297 -13.79 1.75 23.28
CA ALA A 297 -13.65 1.19 24.62
C ALA A 297 -14.61 1.87 25.62
N PRO A 298 -15.33 1.11 26.49
CA PRO A 298 -16.43 1.64 27.28
C PRO A 298 -15.96 2.70 28.28
N ARG A 299 -16.23 3.98 27.98
CA ARG A 299 -16.05 5.09 28.91
C ARG A 299 -17.37 5.41 29.62
N ARG A 300 -17.78 4.55 30.56
CA ARG A 300 -18.87 4.86 31.50
C ARG A 300 -18.29 5.23 32.88
N GLY A 301 -18.58 6.45 33.34
CA GLY A 301 -18.54 6.82 34.75
C GLY A 301 -17.19 7.14 35.39
N ILE A 302 -16.07 7.15 34.64
CA ILE A 302 -14.74 7.45 35.19
C ILE A 302 -14.30 8.85 34.71
N PRO A 303 -13.89 9.78 35.61
CA PRO A 303 -13.35 11.08 35.20
C PRO A 303 -12.17 10.86 34.25
N ARG A 304 -12.02 11.69 33.21
CA ARG A 304 -10.95 11.63 32.19
C ARG A 304 -9.65 11.08 32.78
N ARG A 305 -9.45 9.76 32.65
CA ARG A 305 -8.25 9.09 33.16
C ARG A 305 -7.11 9.64 32.31
N ARG A 306 -6.02 10.09 32.94
CA ARG A 306 -4.80 10.49 32.22
C ARG A 306 -4.49 9.41 31.17
N PRO A 307 -4.01 9.79 29.97
CA PRO A 307 -3.60 8.83 28.95
C PRO A 307 -2.78 7.71 29.60
N GLU A 308 -3.20 6.46 29.40
CA GLU A 308 -2.56 5.29 30.02
C GLU A 308 -1.27 5.04 29.25
N LEU A 309 -0.20 5.68 29.73
CA LEU A 309 1.16 5.48 29.24
C LEU A 309 1.73 4.28 29.99
N ARG A 310 1.82 3.13 29.32
CA ARG A 310 2.51 1.96 29.87
C ARG A 310 4.00 2.12 29.63
N ALA A 311 4.78 2.31 30.68
CA ALA A 311 6.22 2.47 30.58
C ALA A 311 6.90 1.16 30.13
N LEU A 312 7.86 1.28 29.21
CA LEU A 312 8.70 0.18 28.73
C LEU A 312 10.14 0.27 29.27
N GLY A 313 10.53 1.43 29.80
CA GLY A 313 11.92 1.77 30.12
C GLY A 313 12.46 2.81 29.13
N ASP A 314 13.64 3.38 29.40
CA ASP A 314 14.40 4.23 28.46
C ASP A 314 13.62 5.43 27.88
N GLY A 315 12.65 5.96 28.65
CA GLY A 315 11.76 7.02 28.19
C GLY A 315 10.74 6.59 27.12
N CYS A 316 10.65 5.30 26.82
CA CYS A 316 9.70 4.69 25.89
C CYS A 316 8.40 4.26 26.60
N TYR A 317 7.27 4.45 25.92
CA TYR A 317 5.94 4.12 26.42
C TYR A 317 5.09 3.52 25.32
N VAL A 318 4.14 2.67 25.71
CA VAL A 318 2.99 2.36 24.85
C VAL A 318 1.91 3.39 25.11
N HIS A 319 1.46 4.02 24.03
CA HIS A 319 0.35 4.97 24.03
C HIS A 319 -0.53 4.71 22.81
N GLU A 320 -1.83 4.49 23.02
CA GLU A 320 -2.78 4.36 21.91
C GLU A 320 -2.35 3.31 20.85
N GLY A 321 -1.81 2.17 21.31
CA GLY A 321 -1.38 1.08 20.43
C GLY A 321 -0.14 1.40 19.60
N GLU A 322 0.61 2.43 19.96
CA GLU A 322 1.88 2.83 19.33
C GLU A 322 2.98 2.96 20.38
N ILE A 323 4.23 2.83 19.95
CA ILE A 323 5.38 3.20 20.75
C ILE A 323 5.63 4.70 20.62
N VAL A 324 5.75 5.37 21.77
CA VAL A 324 6.00 6.81 21.86
C VAL A 324 7.13 7.12 22.84
N LEU A 325 7.73 8.30 22.67
CA LEU A 325 8.67 8.86 23.65
C LEU A 325 7.93 9.73 24.67
N GLY A 326 8.22 9.51 25.95
CA GLY A 326 7.80 10.39 27.03
C GLY A 326 8.79 11.52 27.28
N LYS A 327 8.45 12.42 28.21
CA LYS A 327 9.28 13.59 28.55
C LYS A 327 10.68 13.25 29.10
N GLY A 328 10.86 12.03 29.62
CA GLY A 328 12.13 11.56 30.18
C GLY A 328 13.06 10.92 29.16
N ALA A 329 12.69 10.89 27.87
CA ALA A 329 13.56 10.38 26.83
C ALA A 329 14.77 11.29 26.63
N ASP A 330 15.96 10.70 26.63
CA ASP A 330 17.21 11.39 26.36
C ASP A 330 17.43 11.50 24.84
N HIS A 331 17.05 12.64 24.27
CA HIS A 331 17.23 12.90 22.84
C HIS A 331 18.69 13.13 22.45
N ASP A 332 19.60 13.33 23.42
CA ASP A 332 21.02 13.48 23.15
C ASP A 332 21.74 12.12 23.04
N ASP A 333 21.06 11.02 23.41
CA ASP A 333 21.56 9.66 23.22
C ASP A 333 21.37 9.18 21.76
N PRO A 334 22.46 8.97 20.98
CA PRO A 334 22.36 8.46 19.61
C PRO A 334 21.84 7.01 19.53
N MET A 335 21.79 6.27 20.64
CA MET A 335 21.23 4.92 20.71
C MET A 335 19.70 4.89 20.79
N LEU A 336 19.07 6.00 21.19
CA LEU A 336 17.63 6.07 21.47
C LEU A 336 16.76 5.52 20.32
N PRO A 337 17.03 5.83 19.03
CA PRO A 337 16.27 5.23 17.93
C PRO A 337 16.30 3.69 17.91
N LEU A 338 17.46 3.06 18.13
CA LEU A 338 17.60 1.60 18.14
C LEU A 338 16.94 0.98 19.38
N VAL A 339 17.02 1.65 20.52
CA VAL A 339 16.34 1.23 21.76
C VAL A 339 14.83 1.24 21.56
N LEU A 340 14.28 2.33 21.00
CA LEU A 340 12.86 2.44 20.72
C LEU A 340 12.40 1.41 19.68
N ALA A 341 13.18 1.17 18.63
CA ALA A 341 12.90 0.17 17.62
C ALA A 341 12.80 -1.25 18.20
N ARG A 342 13.69 -1.60 19.14
CA ARG A 342 13.63 -2.89 19.84
C ARG A 342 12.39 -3.03 20.71
N HIS A 343 12.01 -1.99 21.43
CA HIS A 343 10.76 -1.99 22.21
C HIS A 343 9.54 -2.16 21.30
N ALA A 344 9.52 -1.47 20.16
CA ALA A 344 8.47 -1.60 19.15
C ALA A 344 8.36 -3.01 18.58
N ALA A 345 9.49 -3.62 18.19
CA ALA A 345 9.49 -4.97 17.67
C ALA A 345 9.13 -6.03 18.73
N ALA A 346 9.54 -5.82 19.99
CA ALA A 346 9.23 -6.74 21.09
C ALA A 346 7.74 -6.71 21.50
N GLU A 347 7.10 -5.54 21.40
CA GLU A 347 5.68 -5.36 21.67
C GLU A 347 4.79 -5.67 20.45
N ASP A 348 5.40 -5.86 19.27
CA ASP A 348 4.72 -5.96 17.98
C ASP A 348 3.77 -4.77 17.74
N LEU A 349 4.26 -3.57 18.05
CA LEU A 349 3.51 -2.31 17.92
C LEU A 349 4.28 -1.32 17.04
N PRO A 350 3.58 -0.56 16.17
CA PRO A 350 4.22 0.43 15.32
C PRO A 350 4.76 1.60 16.15
N ILE A 351 5.78 2.27 15.61
CA ILE A 351 6.28 3.54 16.13
C ILE A 351 5.35 4.66 15.64
N SER A 352 4.95 5.56 16.54
CA SER A 352 4.16 6.73 16.14
C SER A 352 4.96 7.64 15.20
N ASP A 353 4.34 8.14 14.11
CA ASP A 353 4.99 9.01 13.10
C ASP A 353 5.64 10.26 13.72
N ILE A 354 4.95 10.88 14.69
CA ILE A 354 5.50 12.02 15.43
C ILE A 354 6.76 11.62 16.19
N THR A 355 6.77 10.44 16.81
CA THR A 355 7.92 9.92 17.54
C THR A 355 9.08 9.63 16.60
N ALA A 356 8.84 8.95 15.48
CA ALA A 356 9.85 8.65 14.49
C ALA A 356 10.46 9.93 13.89
N ARG A 357 9.64 10.91 13.51
CA ARG A 357 10.11 12.23 13.04
C ARG A 357 10.88 13.01 14.10
N ASN A 358 10.44 12.94 15.36
CA ASN A 358 11.17 13.56 16.47
C ASN A 358 12.53 12.91 16.71
N LEU A 359 12.63 11.58 16.60
CA LEU A 359 13.91 10.88 16.64
C LEU A 359 14.80 11.37 15.50
N ALA A 360 14.32 11.31 14.26
CA ALA A 360 15.07 11.73 13.08
C ALA A 360 15.56 13.18 13.15
N GLY A 361 14.75 14.10 13.69
CA GLY A 361 15.08 15.53 13.76
C GLY A 361 15.88 15.96 14.99
N ARG A 362 15.96 15.14 16.05
CA ARG A 362 16.53 15.57 17.35
C ARG A 362 17.66 14.70 17.87
N THR A 363 17.75 13.42 17.47
CA THR A 363 18.83 12.56 17.95
C THR A 363 20.09 12.71 17.10
N PRO A 364 21.28 12.82 17.72
CA PRO A 364 22.54 12.88 16.96
C PRO A 364 22.80 11.58 16.19
N ASP A 365 23.71 11.64 15.23
CA ASP A 365 24.17 10.43 14.52
C ASP A 365 25.00 9.54 15.46
N LEU A 366 24.90 8.22 15.26
CA LEU A 366 25.84 7.28 15.87
C LEU A 366 27.27 7.57 15.38
N PRO A 367 28.30 7.46 16.23
CA PRO A 367 29.68 7.63 15.80
C PRO A 367 30.04 6.56 14.77
N ALA A 368 31.00 6.84 13.89
CA ALA A 368 31.53 5.86 12.92
C ALA A 368 32.98 5.51 13.29
N PRO A 369 33.31 4.24 13.59
CA PRO A 369 32.43 3.08 13.63
C PRO A 369 31.40 3.13 14.77
N TRP A 370 30.25 2.49 14.57
CA TRP A 370 29.23 2.35 15.60
C TRP A 370 29.78 1.62 16.83
N PRO A 371 29.30 1.95 18.06
CA PRO A 371 29.62 1.18 19.25
C PRO A 371 29.11 -0.27 19.11
N ALA A 372 29.80 -1.25 19.71
CA ALA A 372 29.41 -2.65 19.64
C ALA A 372 27.96 -2.90 20.12
N ALA A 373 27.49 -2.13 21.12
CA ALA A 373 26.10 -2.20 21.60
C ALA A 373 25.06 -1.75 20.56
N ALA A 374 25.43 -0.80 19.68
CA ALA A 374 24.59 -0.33 18.58
C ALA A 374 24.47 -1.40 17.50
N LEU A 375 25.60 -1.95 17.04
CA LEU A 375 25.61 -3.04 16.07
C LEU A 375 24.83 -4.26 16.59
N ALA A 376 25.05 -4.66 17.84
CA ALA A 376 24.32 -5.76 18.45
C ALA A 376 22.81 -5.50 18.54
N SER A 377 22.40 -4.27 18.86
CA SER A 377 20.98 -3.89 18.91
C SER A 377 20.35 -3.85 17.52
N PHE A 378 21.10 -3.41 16.51
CA PHE A 378 20.66 -3.39 15.13
C PHE A 378 20.49 -4.81 14.58
N VAL A 379 21.47 -5.70 14.79
CA VAL A 379 21.36 -7.12 14.42
C VAL A 379 20.20 -7.81 15.15
N ALA A 380 20.00 -7.50 16.44
CA ALA A 380 18.87 -8.02 17.20
C ALA A 380 17.52 -7.55 16.61
N LEU A 381 17.42 -6.29 16.17
CA LEU A 381 16.25 -5.77 15.47
C LEU A 381 16.02 -6.52 14.16
N LEU A 382 17.05 -6.73 13.32
CA LEU A 382 16.91 -7.51 12.08
C LEU A 382 16.43 -8.96 12.35
N GLY A 383 16.79 -9.51 13.51
CA GLY A 383 16.42 -10.86 13.94
C GLY A 383 15.00 -11.00 14.51
N THR A 384 14.17 -9.95 14.55
CA THR A 384 12.83 -10.04 15.17
C THR A 384 11.80 -10.78 14.33
N GLY A 385 12.09 -11.03 13.04
CA GLY A 385 11.13 -11.62 12.10
C GLY A 385 10.04 -10.63 11.70
N THR A 386 8.80 -11.09 11.53
CA THR A 386 7.67 -10.28 11.02
C THR A 386 7.49 -8.89 11.67
N PRO A 387 7.66 -8.70 12.99
CA PRO A 387 7.57 -7.38 13.63
C PRO A 387 8.58 -6.34 13.10
N LEU A 388 9.67 -6.78 12.46
CA LEU A 388 10.67 -5.88 11.86
C LEU A 388 10.04 -4.91 10.88
N LEU A 389 9.05 -5.38 10.10
CA LEU A 389 8.52 -4.64 8.98
C LEU A 389 7.90 -3.29 9.40
N ALA A 390 6.95 -3.31 10.33
CA ALA A 390 6.26 -2.10 10.77
C ALA A 390 7.22 -1.11 11.47
N VAL A 391 8.26 -1.64 12.14
CA VAL A 391 9.31 -0.84 12.77
C VAL A 391 10.22 -0.22 11.72
N TRP A 392 10.64 -1.01 10.74
CA TRP A 392 11.51 -0.56 9.66
C TRP A 392 10.84 0.53 8.84
N ASP A 393 9.59 0.34 8.40
CA ASP A 393 8.83 1.32 7.63
C ASP A 393 8.77 2.67 8.38
N ALA A 394 8.38 2.67 9.66
CA ALA A 394 8.29 3.91 10.45
C ALA A 394 9.64 4.64 10.61
N LEU A 395 10.75 3.91 10.76
CA LEU A 395 12.09 4.50 10.82
C LEU A 395 12.55 4.98 9.44
N ASP A 396 12.20 4.24 8.39
CA ASP A 396 12.57 4.55 7.02
C ASP A 396 11.87 5.82 6.56
N ASP A 397 10.58 5.97 6.82
CA ASP A 397 9.78 7.16 6.48
C ASP A 397 10.28 8.41 7.21
N ALA A 398 10.77 8.25 8.43
CA ALA A 398 11.39 9.33 9.18
C ALA A 398 12.81 9.66 8.69
N GLY A 399 13.40 8.84 7.81
CA GLY A 399 14.74 9.01 7.25
C GLY A 399 15.87 8.49 8.15
N LEU A 400 15.56 7.75 9.22
CA LEU A 400 16.58 7.17 10.11
C LEU A 400 17.37 6.05 9.43
N ILE A 401 16.71 5.21 8.62
CA ILE A 401 17.40 4.14 7.87
C ILE A 401 18.41 4.73 6.90
N SER A 402 18.06 5.78 6.14
CA SER A 402 19.00 6.46 5.23
C SER A 402 20.16 7.13 5.95
N ARG A 403 19.95 7.63 7.18
CA ARG A 403 21.06 8.12 8.02
C ARG A 403 22.04 7.01 8.38
N TRP A 404 21.55 5.80 8.68
CA TRP A 404 22.37 4.65 9.03
C TRP A 404 23.04 4.00 7.82
N ILE A 405 22.30 3.90 6.72
CA ILE A 405 22.71 3.26 5.47
C ILE A 405 22.39 4.23 4.32
N PRO A 406 23.28 5.19 4.00
CA PRO A 406 23.02 6.21 2.96
C PRO A 406 22.69 5.64 1.58
N ALA A 407 23.19 4.45 1.25
CA ALA A 407 22.86 3.77 0.00
C ALA A 407 21.39 3.34 -0.11
N TRP A 408 20.65 3.31 1.02
CA TRP A 408 19.23 2.95 1.05
C TRP A 408 18.36 3.87 0.21
N ASP A 409 18.68 5.18 0.16
CA ASP A 409 17.92 6.15 -0.63
C ASP A 409 17.89 5.82 -2.13
N ALA A 410 18.92 5.15 -2.64
CA ALA A 410 19.00 4.77 -4.05
C ALA A 410 18.09 3.58 -4.41
N ILE A 411 17.63 2.82 -3.42
CA ILE A 411 16.77 1.64 -3.60
C ILE A 411 15.37 1.78 -2.98
N ARG A 412 15.15 2.81 -2.17
CA ARG A 412 13.85 3.12 -1.56
C ARG A 412 12.75 3.26 -2.61
N SER A 413 11.67 2.51 -2.43
CA SER A 413 10.52 2.37 -3.35
C SER A 413 10.91 2.11 -4.81
N ARG A 414 12.12 1.56 -5.04
CA ARG A 414 12.62 1.31 -6.39
C ARG A 414 11.97 0.05 -6.95
N HIS A 415 11.26 0.21 -8.06
CA HIS A 415 10.65 -0.91 -8.75
C HIS A 415 11.71 -1.80 -9.40
N GLN A 416 11.49 -3.12 -9.32
CA GLN A 416 12.33 -4.11 -9.97
C GLN A 416 11.83 -4.30 -11.42
N ARG A 417 12.74 -4.29 -12.39
CA ARG A 417 12.39 -4.41 -13.83
C ARG A 417 12.30 -5.86 -14.30
N ASN A 418 11.84 -6.76 -13.42
CA ASN A 418 11.67 -8.17 -13.73
C ASN A 418 10.34 -8.70 -13.17
N SER A 419 9.61 -9.44 -13.99
CA SER A 419 8.24 -9.90 -13.72
C SER A 419 8.13 -10.99 -12.62
N VAL A 420 9.24 -11.33 -11.97
CA VAL A 420 9.31 -12.41 -10.98
C VAL A 420 9.22 -11.86 -9.56
N HIS A 421 9.66 -10.62 -9.35
CA HIS A 421 9.59 -10.01 -8.04
C HIS A 421 8.18 -9.51 -7.78
N ARG A 422 7.74 -9.67 -6.54
CA ARG A 422 6.50 -9.09 -6.04
C ARG A 422 6.71 -7.66 -5.55
N TRP A 423 7.87 -7.40 -4.97
CA TRP A 423 8.13 -6.23 -4.15
C TRP A 423 9.11 -5.24 -4.79
N THR A 424 9.05 -3.98 -4.37
CA THR A 424 10.14 -3.01 -4.57
C THR A 424 11.45 -3.52 -3.94
N VAL A 425 12.61 -2.98 -4.36
CA VAL A 425 13.92 -3.49 -3.94
C VAL A 425 14.09 -3.44 -2.41
N ASP A 426 13.75 -2.31 -1.80
CA ASP A 426 13.77 -2.11 -0.35
C ASP A 426 12.89 -3.10 0.40
N ARG A 427 11.61 -3.25 0.02
CA ARG A 427 10.71 -4.23 0.65
C ARG A 427 11.21 -5.67 0.44
N HIS A 428 11.71 -6.01 -0.74
CA HIS A 428 12.29 -7.32 -1.02
C HIS A 428 13.46 -7.66 -0.08
N ILE A 429 14.33 -6.68 0.18
CA ILE A 429 15.44 -6.84 1.13
C ILE A 429 14.91 -7.12 2.54
N ILE A 430 13.89 -6.39 3.02
CA ILE A 430 13.33 -6.60 4.36
C ILE A 430 12.60 -7.95 4.46
N GLU A 431 11.87 -8.37 3.44
CA GLU A 431 11.29 -9.71 3.37
C GLU A 431 12.35 -10.81 3.43
N CYS A 432 13.47 -10.62 2.72
CA CYS A 432 14.62 -11.52 2.76
C CYS A 432 15.21 -11.59 4.19
N VAL A 433 15.36 -10.45 4.87
CA VAL A 433 15.82 -10.39 6.28
C VAL A 433 14.85 -11.13 7.21
N ILE A 434 13.53 -10.92 7.08
CA ILE A 434 12.51 -11.59 7.89
C ILE A 434 12.58 -13.11 7.72
N LEU A 435 12.72 -13.58 6.48
CA LEU A 435 12.87 -15.01 6.18
C LEU A 435 14.19 -15.56 6.71
N ALA A 436 15.28 -14.80 6.60
CA ALA A 436 16.60 -15.17 7.12
C ALA A 436 16.62 -15.25 8.65
N ALA A 437 15.87 -14.38 9.35
CA ALA A 437 15.72 -14.42 10.80
C ALA A 437 15.16 -15.78 11.29
N GLY A 438 14.23 -16.36 10.52
CA GLY A 438 13.69 -17.70 10.77
C GLY A 438 14.63 -18.86 10.44
N MET A 439 15.86 -18.59 9.99
CA MET A 439 16.88 -19.59 9.62
C MET A 439 18.17 -19.44 10.43
N THR A 440 18.16 -18.60 11.47
CA THR A 440 19.34 -18.30 12.29
C THR A 440 19.88 -19.51 13.04
N ASP A 441 19.05 -20.51 13.32
CA ASP A 441 19.41 -21.80 13.93
C ASP A 441 20.18 -22.74 12.98
N ARG A 442 20.18 -22.46 11.67
CA ARG A 442 20.85 -23.27 10.64
C ARG A 442 22.28 -22.85 10.35
N VAL A 443 22.75 -21.76 10.97
CA VAL A 443 24.05 -21.14 10.70
C VAL A 443 24.83 -20.86 12.00
N GLY A 444 26.16 -20.89 11.94
CA GLY A 444 27.01 -20.56 13.09
C GLY A 444 27.11 -19.05 13.38
N ARG A 445 26.82 -18.22 12.37
CA ARG A 445 26.90 -16.75 12.42
C ARG A 445 25.59 -16.07 11.99
N PRO A 446 24.56 -16.03 12.87
CA PRO A 446 23.29 -15.36 12.60
C PRO A 446 23.44 -13.89 12.22
N ASP A 447 24.40 -13.19 12.82
CA ASP A 447 24.73 -11.79 12.53
C ASP A 447 25.17 -11.59 11.07
N VAL A 448 26.04 -12.48 10.57
CA VAL A 448 26.51 -12.47 9.18
C VAL A 448 25.35 -12.74 8.22
N LEU A 449 24.48 -13.71 8.54
CA LEU A 449 23.32 -14.02 7.71
C LEU A 449 22.38 -12.81 7.58
N LEU A 450 22.01 -12.19 8.71
CA LEU A 450 21.07 -11.06 8.73
C LEU A 450 21.63 -9.82 8.01
N LEU A 451 22.90 -9.49 8.24
CA LEU A 451 23.56 -8.38 7.53
C LEU A 451 23.73 -8.70 6.04
N SER A 452 24.07 -9.93 5.67
CA SER A 452 24.16 -10.32 4.25
C SER A 452 22.81 -10.23 3.56
N ALA A 453 21.72 -10.64 4.23
CA ALA A 453 20.36 -10.48 3.71
C ALA A 453 19.98 -9.01 3.52
N LEU A 454 20.36 -8.13 4.46
CA LEU A 454 20.11 -6.69 4.34
C LEU A 454 20.86 -6.05 3.17
N PHE A 455 22.06 -6.53 2.84
CA PHE A 455 22.91 -5.92 1.80
C PHE A 455 22.87 -6.65 0.44
N HIS A 456 22.27 -7.84 0.32
CA HIS A 456 22.40 -8.69 -0.89
C HIS A 456 22.04 -7.96 -2.20
N ASP A 457 21.00 -7.13 -2.15
CA ASP A 457 20.43 -6.42 -3.30
C ASP A 457 20.61 -4.89 -3.25
N ILE A 458 21.40 -4.39 -2.29
CA ILE A 458 21.63 -2.94 -2.11
C ILE A 458 22.21 -2.27 -3.37
N GLY A 459 22.86 -3.05 -4.24
CA GLY A 459 23.45 -2.60 -5.49
C GLY A 459 22.49 -2.46 -6.67
N LYS A 460 21.17 -2.72 -6.50
CA LYS A 460 20.14 -2.53 -7.54
C LYS A 460 19.81 -1.04 -7.81
N ILE A 461 20.82 -0.20 -7.86
CA ILE A 461 20.73 1.25 -8.07
C ILE A 461 20.65 1.60 -9.56
N ALA A 462 20.27 2.85 -9.86
CA ALA A 462 20.22 3.34 -11.24
C ALA A 462 21.61 3.27 -11.91
N GLY A 463 21.66 2.70 -13.12
CA GLY A 463 22.89 2.60 -13.92
C GLY A 463 23.82 1.43 -13.58
N ALA A 464 23.52 0.64 -12.54
CA ALA A 464 24.31 -0.54 -12.20
C ALA A 464 24.22 -1.62 -13.29
N ARG A 465 25.36 -2.13 -13.77
CA ARG A 465 25.42 -3.25 -14.73
C ARG A 465 25.31 -4.61 -14.04
N ASP A 466 25.99 -4.74 -12.91
CA ASP A 466 26.00 -5.92 -12.05
C ASP A 466 25.68 -5.44 -10.62
N HIS A 467 24.48 -5.79 -10.14
CA HIS A 467 23.99 -5.34 -8.84
C HIS A 467 24.69 -6.07 -7.70
N SER A 468 25.12 -7.32 -7.88
CA SER A 468 25.83 -8.07 -6.85
C SER A 468 27.23 -7.51 -6.65
N ALA A 469 27.95 -7.20 -7.74
CA ALA A 469 29.25 -6.54 -7.66
C ALA A 469 29.16 -5.11 -7.09
N THR A 470 28.16 -4.34 -7.51
CA THR A 470 27.89 -2.99 -6.98
C THR A 470 27.53 -3.04 -5.50
N GLY A 471 26.68 -4.01 -5.10
CA GLY A 471 26.26 -4.22 -3.73
C GLY A 471 27.43 -4.60 -2.82
N ALA A 472 28.35 -5.42 -3.31
CA ALA A 472 29.56 -5.79 -2.58
C ALA A 472 30.47 -4.57 -2.28
N LEU A 473 30.57 -3.62 -3.22
CA LEU A 473 31.30 -2.37 -2.99
C LEU A 473 30.61 -1.51 -1.92
N ILE A 474 29.29 -1.33 -2.05
CA ILE A 474 28.49 -0.57 -1.07
C ILE A 474 28.58 -1.19 0.33
N ALA A 475 28.46 -2.52 0.44
CA ALA A 475 28.59 -3.24 1.70
C ALA A 475 29.99 -3.06 2.31
N GLY A 476 31.05 -3.09 1.50
CA GLY A 476 32.43 -2.87 1.95
C GLY A 476 32.68 -1.48 2.53
N GLU A 477 31.94 -0.47 2.10
CA GLU A 477 31.99 0.89 2.65
C GLU A 477 31.08 1.05 3.89
N ALA A 478 29.91 0.40 3.88
CA ALA A 478 28.91 0.54 4.94
C ALA A 478 29.24 -0.25 6.21
N LEU A 479 29.65 -1.52 6.08
CA LEU A 479 29.85 -2.42 7.22
C LEU A 479 30.90 -1.92 8.23
N PRO A 480 32.07 -1.37 7.82
CA PRO A 480 33.02 -0.80 8.77
C PRO A 480 32.44 0.41 9.53
N ARG A 481 31.60 1.23 8.89
CA ARG A 481 30.91 2.35 9.55
C ARG A 481 29.91 1.86 10.59
N LEU A 482 29.25 0.73 10.34
CA LEU A 482 28.38 0.04 11.31
C LEU A 482 29.16 -0.70 12.41
N GLY A 483 30.50 -0.62 12.42
CA GLY A 483 31.34 -1.25 13.44
C GLY A 483 31.57 -2.75 13.25
N VAL A 484 31.34 -3.28 12.06
CA VAL A 484 31.65 -4.68 11.71
C VAL A 484 33.16 -4.83 11.52
N ASP A 485 33.75 -5.88 12.10
CA ASP A 485 35.19 -6.11 12.01
C ASP A 485 35.63 -6.47 10.57
N PRO A 486 36.91 -6.28 10.21
CA PRO A 486 37.38 -6.49 8.84
C PRO A 486 37.17 -7.91 8.29
N GLY A 487 37.32 -8.95 9.14
CA GLY A 487 37.15 -10.34 8.71
C GLY A 487 35.70 -10.65 8.40
N THR A 488 34.80 -10.30 9.33
CA THR A 488 33.35 -10.41 9.13
C THR A 488 32.88 -9.58 7.92
N THR A 489 33.44 -8.38 7.73
CA THR A 489 33.15 -7.52 6.57
C THR A 489 33.50 -8.23 5.26
N GLN A 490 34.69 -8.84 5.16
CA GLN A 490 35.11 -9.55 3.97
C GLN A 490 34.16 -10.72 3.65
N THR A 491 33.73 -11.47 4.65
CA THR A 491 32.76 -12.57 4.49
C THR A 491 31.42 -12.06 3.95
N ILE A 492 30.86 -11.01 4.55
CA ILE A 492 29.58 -10.43 4.08
C ILE A 492 29.73 -9.88 2.65
N VAL A 493 30.82 -9.18 2.35
CA VAL A 493 31.08 -8.65 1.00
C VAL A 493 31.15 -9.78 -0.05
N GLY A 494 31.76 -10.92 0.29
CA GLY A 494 31.78 -12.12 -0.55
C GLY A 494 30.37 -12.68 -0.75
N LEU A 495 29.62 -12.87 0.34
CA LEU A 495 28.23 -13.36 0.28
C LEU A 495 27.32 -12.46 -0.55
N VAL A 496 27.42 -11.13 -0.42
CA VAL A 496 26.67 -10.16 -1.23
C VAL A 496 27.05 -10.26 -2.70
N ARG A 497 28.35 -10.38 -3.02
CA ARG A 497 28.83 -10.52 -4.40
C ARG A 497 28.31 -11.80 -5.06
N ASP A 498 28.27 -12.88 -4.31
CA ASP A 498 28.03 -14.22 -4.83
C ASP A 498 26.65 -14.79 -4.45
N HIS A 499 25.72 -13.96 -3.96
CA HIS A 499 24.42 -14.42 -3.45
C HIS A 499 23.58 -15.19 -4.48
N LEU A 500 23.78 -14.94 -5.78
CA LEU A 500 23.10 -15.66 -6.87
C LEU A 500 23.78 -16.99 -7.26
N ALA A 501 24.99 -17.27 -6.78
CA ALA A 501 25.82 -18.38 -7.27
C ALA A 501 25.13 -19.73 -7.07
N LEU A 502 24.63 -20.01 -5.86
CA LEU A 502 23.95 -21.28 -5.58
C LEU A 502 22.63 -21.40 -6.35
N ALA A 503 21.85 -20.32 -6.46
CA ALA A 503 20.61 -20.31 -7.23
C ALA A 503 20.87 -20.60 -8.72
N ALA A 504 21.93 -20.01 -9.29
CA ALA A 504 22.32 -20.21 -10.68
C ALA A 504 22.76 -21.66 -10.94
N LEU A 505 23.62 -22.23 -10.09
CA LEU A 505 24.06 -23.62 -10.17
C LEU A 505 22.86 -24.58 -10.05
N ALA A 506 22.03 -24.42 -9.02
CA ALA A 506 20.86 -25.27 -8.78
C ALA A 506 19.87 -25.26 -9.95
N SER A 507 19.79 -24.15 -10.68
CA SER A 507 18.87 -23.99 -11.82
C SER A 507 19.40 -24.54 -13.15
N ARG A 508 20.74 -24.61 -13.34
CA ARG A 508 21.32 -24.85 -14.68
C ARG A 508 22.26 -26.06 -14.78
N GLU A 509 22.82 -26.52 -13.67
CA GLU A 509 24.00 -27.39 -13.69
C GLU A 509 23.74 -28.75 -13.03
N ASP A 510 24.44 -29.81 -13.40
CA ASP A 510 24.28 -31.10 -12.73
C ASP A 510 25.07 -31.15 -11.40
N PRO A 511 24.46 -31.43 -10.23
CA PRO A 511 25.17 -31.58 -8.96
C PRO A 511 26.09 -32.80 -8.91
N GLU A 512 25.98 -33.74 -9.85
CA GLU A 512 26.93 -34.84 -9.97
C GLU A 512 28.21 -34.44 -10.72
N GLU A 513 28.19 -33.29 -11.43
CA GLU A 513 29.34 -32.81 -12.18
C GLU A 513 30.41 -32.21 -11.24
N PRO A 514 31.64 -32.77 -11.18
CA PRO A 514 32.67 -32.28 -10.28
C PRO A 514 33.04 -30.81 -10.50
N ALA A 515 32.96 -30.32 -11.75
CA ALA A 515 33.25 -28.94 -12.08
C ALA A 515 32.24 -27.97 -11.43
N ALA A 516 30.96 -28.34 -11.35
CA ALA A 516 29.93 -27.51 -10.72
C ALA A 516 30.13 -27.42 -9.19
N ILE A 517 30.50 -28.54 -8.56
CA ILE A 517 30.84 -28.56 -7.13
C ILE A 517 32.11 -27.75 -6.85
N ASN A 518 33.16 -27.91 -7.66
CA ASN A 518 34.39 -27.12 -7.50
C ASN A 518 34.15 -25.61 -7.67
N ARG A 519 33.24 -25.20 -8.58
CA ARG A 519 32.82 -23.79 -8.68
C ARG A 519 32.18 -23.30 -7.39
N LEU A 520 31.23 -24.07 -6.83
CA LEU A 520 30.59 -23.72 -5.56
C LEU A 520 31.60 -23.63 -4.41
N LEU A 521 32.53 -24.59 -4.30
CA LEU A 521 33.58 -24.59 -3.28
C LEU A 521 34.52 -23.40 -3.43
N GLY A 522 34.87 -23.02 -4.66
CA GLY A 522 35.65 -21.81 -4.95
C GLY A 522 34.93 -20.54 -4.50
N THR A 523 33.62 -20.43 -4.75
CA THR A 523 32.79 -19.30 -4.28
C THR A 523 32.78 -19.16 -2.77
N VAL A 524 32.66 -20.28 -2.05
CA VAL A 524 32.61 -20.26 -0.58
C VAL A 524 33.99 -20.39 0.06
N HIS A 525 35.07 -20.24 -0.72
CA HIS A 525 36.47 -20.34 -0.28
C HIS A 525 36.78 -21.60 0.53
N HIS A 526 36.13 -22.72 0.19
CA HIS A 526 36.23 -23.99 0.90
C HIS A 526 35.86 -23.89 2.40
N ASP A 527 35.02 -22.92 2.80
CA ASP A 527 34.58 -22.74 4.17
C ASP A 527 33.16 -23.31 4.38
N PRO A 528 32.97 -24.31 5.27
CA PRO A 528 31.67 -24.91 5.54
C PRO A 528 30.66 -23.93 6.19
N GLU A 529 31.12 -22.93 6.94
CA GLU A 529 30.27 -21.89 7.53
C GLU A 529 29.75 -20.94 6.43
N VAL A 530 30.61 -20.50 5.52
CA VAL A 530 30.22 -19.66 4.36
C VAL A 530 29.25 -20.41 3.44
N LEU A 531 29.45 -21.72 3.25
CA LEU A 531 28.49 -22.56 2.52
C LEU A 531 27.11 -22.61 3.18
N ALA A 532 27.05 -22.71 4.51
CA ALA A 532 25.79 -22.70 5.24
C ALA A 532 25.08 -21.34 5.14
N LEU A 533 25.84 -20.24 5.25
CA LEU A 533 25.35 -18.87 5.11
C LEU A 533 24.80 -18.61 3.71
N LEU A 534 25.55 -18.96 2.65
CA LEU A 534 25.12 -18.80 1.27
C LEU A 534 23.84 -19.62 0.98
N ALA A 535 23.75 -20.83 1.53
CA ALA A 535 22.56 -21.67 1.37
C ALA A 535 21.31 -21.06 2.03
N ALA A 536 21.44 -20.54 3.25
CA ALA A 536 20.34 -19.86 3.95
C ALA A 536 19.93 -18.57 3.24
N LEU A 537 20.91 -17.74 2.83
CA LEU A 537 20.66 -16.51 2.08
C LEU A 537 19.93 -16.77 0.76
N THR A 538 20.39 -17.77 -0.01
CA THR A 538 19.76 -18.17 -1.28
C THR A 538 18.31 -18.59 -1.09
N GLU A 539 18.02 -19.34 -0.03
CA GLU A 539 16.66 -19.77 0.27
C GLU A 539 15.77 -18.59 0.72
N ALA A 540 16.29 -17.69 1.55
CA ALA A 540 15.56 -16.50 2.00
C ALA A 540 15.22 -15.57 0.81
N ASP A 541 16.20 -15.24 -0.03
CA ASP A 541 16.03 -14.38 -1.21
C ASP A 541 15.01 -14.98 -2.22
N ALA A 542 15.17 -16.26 -2.53
CA ALA A 542 14.26 -16.94 -3.45
C ALA A 542 12.81 -17.03 -2.92
N ARG A 543 12.63 -17.12 -1.60
CA ARG A 543 11.29 -17.10 -0.98
C ARG A 543 10.70 -15.70 -0.92
N ALA A 544 11.53 -14.67 -0.74
CA ALA A 544 11.13 -13.26 -0.75
C ALA A 544 10.69 -12.77 -2.13
N THR A 545 11.32 -13.29 -3.19
CA THR A 545 11.10 -12.85 -4.58
C THR A 545 9.63 -12.97 -5.01
N GLY A 546 8.99 -14.14 -4.85
CA GLY A 546 7.60 -14.31 -5.27
C GLY A 546 7.10 -15.76 -5.27
N PRO A 547 5.76 -15.96 -5.40
CA PRO A 547 5.17 -17.29 -5.44
C PRO A 547 5.69 -18.07 -6.66
N GLY A 548 6.22 -19.27 -6.42
CA GLY A 548 6.76 -20.14 -7.47
C GLY A 548 8.25 -19.96 -7.77
N VAL A 549 8.96 -19.04 -7.11
CA VAL A 549 10.42 -18.92 -7.24
C VAL A 549 11.14 -19.97 -6.42
N TRP A 550 10.73 -20.21 -5.18
CA TRP A 550 11.26 -21.31 -4.36
C TRP A 550 10.32 -22.51 -4.37
N THR A 551 10.42 -23.34 -5.41
CA THR A 551 9.63 -24.58 -5.54
C THR A 551 10.25 -25.75 -4.78
N SER A 552 9.46 -26.79 -4.49
CA SER A 552 9.96 -28.04 -3.89
C SER A 552 11.12 -28.64 -4.68
N TRP A 553 11.07 -28.54 -6.02
CA TRP A 553 12.12 -28.97 -6.92
C TRP A 553 13.41 -28.13 -6.77
N ARG A 554 13.33 -26.79 -6.77
CA ARG A 554 14.50 -25.92 -6.57
C ARG A 554 15.13 -26.11 -5.20
N ALA A 555 14.30 -26.22 -4.16
CA ALA A 555 14.77 -26.51 -2.81
C ALA A 555 15.48 -27.87 -2.73
N GLY A 556 14.95 -28.90 -3.39
CA GLY A 556 15.59 -30.22 -3.51
C GLY A 556 16.96 -30.12 -4.18
N ARG A 557 17.03 -29.42 -5.31
CA ARG A 557 18.25 -29.21 -6.09
C ARG A 557 19.34 -28.48 -5.30
N ALA A 558 19.00 -27.37 -4.66
CA ALA A 558 19.93 -26.63 -3.81
C ALA A 558 20.47 -27.51 -2.66
N ARG A 559 19.62 -28.31 -2.03
CA ARG A 559 20.06 -29.28 -0.99
C ARG A 559 21.04 -30.32 -1.51
N VAL A 560 20.87 -30.82 -2.73
CA VAL A 560 21.81 -31.77 -3.33
C VAL A 560 23.18 -31.12 -3.54
N PHE A 561 23.22 -29.90 -4.10
CA PHE A 561 24.47 -29.15 -4.26
C PHE A 561 25.19 -28.91 -2.92
N VAL A 562 24.47 -28.45 -1.90
CA VAL A 562 25.04 -28.19 -0.58
C VAL A 562 25.55 -29.48 0.07
N THR A 563 24.81 -30.58 -0.04
CA THR A 563 25.24 -31.89 0.50
C THR A 563 26.49 -32.40 -0.21
N ALA A 564 26.55 -32.29 -1.53
CA ALA A 564 27.70 -32.72 -2.32
C ALA A 564 28.95 -31.89 -1.98
N ALA A 565 28.81 -30.57 -1.85
CA ALA A 565 29.90 -29.68 -1.45
C ALA A 565 30.39 -29.98 -0.02
N ARG A 566 29.47 -30.19 0.94
CA ARG A 566 29.84 -30.59 2.32
C ARG A 566 30.63 -31.89 2.37
N ARG A 567 30.18 -32.92 1.65
CA ARG A 567 30.91 -34.20 1.59
C ARG A 567 32.35 -34.01 1.08
N ARG A 568 32.53 -33.14 0.09
CA ARG A 568 33.86 -32.82 -0.47
C ARG A 568 34.76 -32.10 0.54
N LEU A 569 34.21 -31.15 1.31
CA LEU A 569 34.94 -30.46 2.39
C LEU A 569 35.35 -31.42 3.50
N ASP A 570 34.49 -32.37 3.85
CA ASP A 570 34.79 -33.41 4.85
C ASP A 570 35.90 -34.36 4.36
N GLU A 571 35.98 -34.61 3.05
CA GLU A 571 37.05 -35.38 2.42
C GLU A 571 38.39 -34.63 2.40
N GLU A 572 38.37 -33.31 2.17
CA GLU A 572 39.57 -32.44 2.18
C GLU A 572 40.14 -32.22 3.59
N SER A 573 39.32 -32.39 4.63
CA SER A 573 39.70 -32.21 6.03
C SER A 573 40.27 -33.47 6.71
N ARG A 574 40.25 -34.60 6.01
CA ARG A 574 40.83 -35.89 6.44
C ARG A 574 42.20 -36.11 5.84
#